data_AF-A0A9E3EG05-F1
#
_entry.id   AF-A0A9E3EG05-F1
#
_cell.length_a   1.000
_cell.length_b   1.000
_cell.length_c   1.000
_cell.angle_alpha   90.00
_cell.angle_beta   90.00
_cell.angle_gamma   90.00
#
_symmetry.space_group_name_H-M   'P 1'
#
loop_
_entity.id
_entity.type
_entity.pdbx_description
1 polymer ?
#
loop_
_entity_poly.entity_id
_entity_poly.type
_entity_poly.pdbx_seq_one_letter_code
_entity_poly.pdbx_strand_id
1 'polypeptide(L)'
;AAIARIREFAPGALVVSQGFDAAEDDPCQTFKITEAGFAEAGRRLRALGYPTLLVQEGGYLSPSLAGYLRSFLTAFDAIASGL
;
A
#
# COMPACT_ATOMS: atom_id res chain seq x y z
N ALA A 1 -4.67 13.94 -2.06
CA ALA A 1 -4.09 14.43 -3.33
C ALA A 1 -3.93 13.33 -4.38
N ALA A 2 -3.15 12.26 -4.14
CA ALA A 2 -2.88 11.21 -5.14
C ALA A 2 -4.14 10.47 -5.64
N ILE A 3 -4.97 9.96 -4.74
CA ILE A 3 -6.22 9.25 -5.06
C ILE A 3 -7.14 10.07 -5.99
N ALA A 4 -7.28 11.37 -5.74
CA ALA A 4 -8.13 12.23 -6.55
C ALA A 4 -7.59 12.36 -7.99
N ARG A 5 -6.27 12.53 -8.14
CA ARG A 5 -5.61 12.60 -9.45
C ARG A 5 -5.71 11.29 -10.23
N ILE A 6 -5.59 10.15 -9.55
CA ILE A 6 -5.76 8.84 -10.19
C ILE A 6 -7.18 8.70 -10.75
N ARG A 7 -8.19 9.09 -9.98
CA ARG A 7 -9.60 9.07 -10.42
C ARG A 7 -9.85 10.00 -11.60
N GLU A 8 -9.27 11.20 -11.57
CA GLU A 8 -9.38 12.18 -12.66
C GLU A 8 -8.71 11.68 -13.95
N PHE A 9 -7.56 11.01 -13.84
CA PHE A 9 -6.86 10.43 -14.98
C PHE A 9 -7.56 9.21 -15.59
N ALA A 10 -8.32 8.45 -14.78
CA ALA A 10 -9.09 7.27 -15.18
C ALA A 10 -8.26 6.21 -15.96
N PRO A 11 -7.20 5.65 -15.35
CA PRO A 11 -6.35 4.68 -16.03
C PRO A 11 -7.06 3.34 -16.29
N GLY A 12 -6.57 2.59 -17.29
CA GLY A 12 -7.03 1.21 -17.51
C GLY A 12 -6.48 0.19 -16.49
N ALA A 13 -5.34 0.50 -15.85
CA ALA A 13 -4.72 -0.30 -14.80
C ALA A 13 -3.81 0.57 -13.93
N LEU A 14 -3.48 0.08 -12.73
CA LEU A 14 -2.53 0.71 -11.81
C LEU A 14 -1.27 -0.13 -11.67
N VAL A 15 -0.12 0.55 -11.62
CA VAL A 15 1.14 -0.02 -11.15
C VAL A 15 1.51 0.73 -9.88
N VAL A 16 1.68 0.02 -8.77
CA VAL A 16 2.04 0.59 -7.48
C VAL A 16 3.44 0.13 -7.12
N SER A 17 4.39 1.06 -7.19
CA SER A 17 5.72 0.93 -6.57
C SER A 17 5.55 0.98 -5.06
N GLN A 18 5.56 -0.19 -4.44
CA GLN A 18 5.13 -0.43 -3.07
C GLN A 18 6.36 -0.59 -2.17
N GLY A 19 6.69 0.46 -1.43
CA GLY A 19 7.74 0.47 -0.41
C GLY A 19 7.20 0.44 1.02
N PHE A 20 7.99 -0.10 1.95
CA PHE A 20 7.74 -0.08 3.41
C PHE A 20 8.76 0.78 4.17
N ASP A 21 9.61 1.53 3.48
CA ASP A 21 10.59 2.47 4.05
C ASP A 21 9.95 3.75 4.63
N ALA A 22 8.63 3.86 4.59
CA ALA A 22 7.85 4.84 5.35
C ALA A 22 7.46 4.37 6.77
N ALA A 23 7.86 3.15 7.15
CA ALA A 23 7.53 2.57 8.45
C ALA A 23 8.08 3.37 9.62
N GLU A 24 7.42 3.25 10.78
CA GLU A 24 7.82 3.99 11.99
C GLU A 24 9.17 3.57 12.58
N ASP A 25 9.57 2.32 12.35
CA ASP A 25 10.85 1.71 12.72
C ASP A 25 11.86 1.72 11.56
N ASP A 26 11.57 2.44 10.46
CA ASP A 26 12.51 2.57 9.35
C ASP A 26 13.78 3.33 9.78
N PRO A 27 14.99 2.87 9.38
CA PRO A 27 16.25 3.53 9.74
C PRO A 27 16.35 4.99 9.31
N CYS A 28 15.72 5.38 8.20
CA CYS A 28 15.70 6.75 7.72
C CYS A 28 14.79 7.66 8.57
N GLN A 29 13.83 7.10 9.30
CA GLN A 29 12.91 7.79 10.23
C GLN A 29 12.17 9.02 9.66
N THR A 30 12.06 9.12 8.34
CA THR A 30 11.39 10.23 7.65
C THR A 30 9.88 10.27 7.92
N PHE A 31 9.28 9.10 8.07
CA PHE A 31 7.85 8.93 8.30
C PHE A 31 7.60 8.07 9.54
N LYS A 32 6.32 7.95 9.92
CA LYS A 32 5.84 7.19 11.08
C LYS A 32 4.59 6.38 10.74
N ILE A 33 4.65 5.63 9.63
CA ILE A 33 3.52 4.80 9.20
C ILE A 33 3.52 3.50 9.99
N THR A 34 2.42 3.25 10.70
CA THR A 34 2.17 2.01 11.45
C THR A 34 1.65 0.90 10.53
N GLU A 35 1.57 -0.33 11.04
CA GLU A 35 0.86 -1.43 10.36
C GLU A 35 -0.57 -1.05 9.96
N ALA A 36 -1.30 -0.36 10.84
CA ALA A 36 -2.66 0.11 10.55
C ALA A 36 -2.69 1.17 9.43
N GLY A 37 -1.66 2.01 9.36
CA GLY A 37 -1.48 2.97 8.27
C GLY A 37 -1.25 2.30 6.92
N PHE A 38 -0.42 1.25 6.88
CA PHE A 38 -0.24 0.44 5.66
C PHE A 38 -1.52 -0.32 5.27
N ALA A 39 -2.29 -0.84 6.23
CA ALA A 39 -3.61 -1.43 5.95
C ALA A 39 -4.55 -0.42 5.28
N GLU A 40 -4.58 0.82 5.79
CA GLU A 40 -5.42 1.88 5.25
C GLU A 40 -4.98 2.29 3.83
N ALA A 41 -3.68 2.34 3.57
CA ALA A 41 -3.17 2.53 2.21
C ALA A 41 -3.66 1.41 1.26
N GLY A 42 -3.59 0.15 1.69
CA GLY A 42 -4.11 -1.00 0.96
C GLY A 42 -5.60 -0.86 0.63
N ARG A 43 -6.45 -0.58 1.62
CA ARG A 43 -7.90 -0.35 1.42
C ARG A 43 -8.19 0.76 0.43
N ARG A 44 -7.51 1.90 0.55
CA ARG A 44 -7.73 3.07 -0.30
C ARG A 44 -7.32 2.83 -1.74
N LEU A 45 -6.21 2.14 -1.97
CA LEU A 45 -5.78 1.75 -3.32
C LEU A 45 -6.76 0.76 -3.92
N ARG A 46 -7.17 -0.25 -3.16
CA ARG A 46 -8.11 -1.25 -3.65
C ARG A 46 -9.49 -0.67 -4.00
N ALA A 47 -9.98 0.28 -3.20
CA ALA A 47 -11.25 0.98 -3.44
C ALA A 47 -11.26 1.84 -4.73
N LEU A 48 -10.12 1.98 -5.42
CA LEU A 48 -10.08 2.57 -6.76
C LEU A 48 -10.67 1.65 -7.84
N GLY A 49 -10.68 0.33 -7.62
CA GLY A 49 -11.35 -0.64 -8.50
C GLY A 49 -10.62 -0.98 -9.80
N TYR A 50 -9.36 -0.57 -9.97
CA TYR A 50 -8.57 -0.88 -11.17
C TYR A 50 -7.81 -2.20 -11.04
N PRO A 51 -7.60 -2.93 -12.15
CA PRO A 51 -6.57 -3.96 -12.23
C PRO A 51 -5.24 -3.38 -11.75
N THR A 52 -4.61 -3.99 -10.74
CA THR A 52 -3.47 -3.40 -10.05
C THR A 52 -2.30 -4.39 -9.98
N LEU A 53 -1.14 -3.97 -10.46
CA LEU A 53 0.14 -4.62 -10.24
C LEU A 53 0.84 -3.97 -9.04
N LEU A 54 1.17 -4.77 -8.03
CA LEU A 54 2.01 -4.35 -6.92
C LEU A 54 3.46 -4.75 -7.23
N VAL A 55 4.39 -3.80 -7.15
CA VAL A 55 5.82 -4.02 -7.34
C VAL A 55 6.51 -3.72 -6.02
N GLN A 56 7.18 -4.71 -5.44
CA GLN A 56 7.93 -4.51 -4.20
C GLN A 56 9.14 -3.62 -4.45
N GLU A 57 9.27 -2.54 -3.67
CA GLU A 57 10.36 -1.57 -3.73
C GLU A 57 11.11 -1.57 -2.38
N GLY A 58 11.34 -0.39 -1.80
CA GLY A 58 12.00 -0.19 -0.52
C GLY A 58 11.27 -0.79 0.69
N GLY A 59 11.91 -0.66 1.85
CA GLY A 59 11.58 -1.40 3.07
C GLY A 59 12.80 -2.17 3.53
N TYR A 60 13.52 -1.60 4.49
CA TYR A 60 14.74 -2.22 5.02
C TYR A 60 14.39 -3.38 5.96
N LEU A 61 15.34 -4.30 6.10
CA LEU A 61 15.15 -5.47 6.97
C LEU A 61 14.91 -5.04 8.42
N SER A 62 13.72 -5.35 8.93
CA SER A 62 13.37 -5.20 10.33
C SER A 62 12.50 -6.39 10.79
N PRO A 63 12.40 -6.66 12.11
CA PRO A 63 11.46 -7.66 12.64
C PRO A 63 10.00 -7.38 12.26
N SER A 64 9.65 -6.11 11.99
CA SER A 64 8.30 -5.64 11.71
C SER A 64 7.94 -5.66 10.22
N LEU A 65 8.92 -5.77 9.31
CA LEU A 65 8.72 -5.70 7.86
C LEU A 65 7.64 -6.67 7.37
N ALA A 66 7.65 -7.91 7.87
CA ALA A 66 6.65 -8.90 7.52
C ALA A 66 5.24 -8.53 8.01
N GLY A 67 5.14 -7.81 9.14
CA GLY A 67 3.89 -7.27 9.67
C GLY A 67 3.30 -6.22 8.74
N TYR A 68 4.11 -5.25 8.29
CA TYR A 68 3.68 -4.22 7.35
C TYR A 68 3.20 -4.82 6.02
N LEU A 69 3.95 -5.77 5.47
CA LEU A 69 3.59 -6.46 4.23
C LEU A 69 2.27 -7.21 4.35
N ARG A 70 2.11 -8.03 5.40
CA ARG A 70 0.86 -8.75 5.65
C ARG A 70 -0.31 -7.78 5.82
N SER A 71 -0.14 -6.75 6.64
CA SER A 71 -1.17 -5.76 6.92
C SER A 71 -1.67 -5.08 5.63
N PHE A 72 -0.74 -4.65 4.78
CA PHE A 72 -1.07 -4.06 3.47
C PHE A 72 -1.80 -5.06 2.56
N LEU A 73 -1.22 -6.24 2.33
CA LEU A 73 -1.76 -7.22 1.38
C LEU A 73 -3.13 -7.75 1.81
N THR A 74 -3.32 -8.08 3.09
CA THR A 74 -4.61 -8.53 3.60
C THR A 74 -5.68 -7.46 3.41
N ALA A 75 -5.36 -6.20 3.70
CA ALA A 75 -6.30 -5.09 3.54
C ALA A 75 -6.59 -4.77 2.06
N PHE A 76 -5.60 -4.92 1.19
CA PHE A 76 -5.75 -4.77 -0.25
C PHE A 76 -6.60 -5.89 -0.86
N ASP A 77 -6.49 -7.12 -0.37
CA ASP A 77 -7.21 -8.28 -0.91
C ASP A 77 -8.67 -8.37 -0.40
N ALA A 78 -8.95 -7.92 0.82
CA ALA A 78 -10.24 -8.08 1.50
C ALA A 78 -11.48 -7.49 0.76
N ILE A 79 -11.32 -6.62 -0.23
CA ILE A 79 -12.45 -6.08 -1.03
C ILE A 79 -12.78 -7.01 -2.23
N ALA A 80 -12.11 -8.16 -2.38
CA ALA A 80 -12.35 -9.12 -3.48
C ALA A 80 -13.60 -9.98 -3.32
N SER A 81 -14.30 -9.86 -2.20
CA SER A 81 -15.51 -10.63 -1.89
C SER A 81 -16.78 -10.06 -2.56
N GLY A 82 -16.68 -9.62 -3.81
CA GLY A 82 -17.79 -9.10 -4.61
C GLY A 82 -17.88 -9.71 -6.02
N LEU A 83 -17.17 -10.81 -6.27
CA LEU A 83 -17.46 -11.74 -7.37
C LEU A 83 -18.40 -12.84 -6.86
#